data_AF-A0A968KJ67-F1
#
_entry.id   AF-A0A968KJ67-F1
#
_cell.length_a   1.000
_cell.length_b   1.000
_cell.length_c   1.000
_cell.angle_alpha   90.00
_cell.angle_beta   90.00
_cell.angle_gamma   90.00
#
_symmetry.space_group_name_H-M   'P 1'
#
loop_
_entity.id
_entity.type
_entity.pdbx_description
1 polymer ?
#
loop_
_entity_poly.entity_id
_entity_poly.type
_entity_poly.pdbx_seq_one_letter_code
_entity_poly.pdbx_strand_id
1 'polypeptide(L)' 'MSRFQKHVFICNNVRKKEDDPRGCCTARGSLDLLDYAKGRVHELGLKGKIRINKAGCLDACAYGPS' A
#
# COMPACT_ATOMS: atom_id res chain seq x y z
N MET A 1 21.04 2.34 -14.24
CA MET A 1 20.17 2.68 -13.08
C MET A 1 20.38 1.61 -12.02
N SER A 2 20.81 1.95 -10.80
CA SER A 2 20.90 0.95 -9.74
C SER A 2 19.51 0.37 -9.48
N ARG A 3 19.41 -0.95 -9.34
CA ARG A 3 18.15 -1.63 -9.03
C ARG A 3 17.64 -1.13 -7.66
N PHE A 4 16.32 -1.05 -7.48
CA PHE A 4 15.75 -0.75 -6.16
C PHE A 4 16.22 -1.80 -5.15
N GLN A 5 16.60 -1.35 -3.95
CA GLN A 5 16.98 -2.22 -2.84
C GLN A 5 15.76 -2.94 -2.26
N LYS A 6 14.62 -2.23 -2.19
CA LYS A 6 13.37 -2.75 -1.64
C LYS A 6 12.17 -2.25 -2.44
N HIS A 7 11.18 -3.12 -2.54
CA HIS A 7 9.84 -2.78 -2.98
C HIS A 7 8.90 -2.95 -1.80
N VAL A 8 8.10 -1.94 -1.53
CA VAL A 8 7.01 -1.99 -0.55
C VAL A 8 5.72 -1.96 -1.33
N PHE A 9 4.86 -2.95 -1.07
CA PHE A 9 3.55 -3.05 -1.68
C PHE A 9 2.51 -2.73 -0.61
N ILE A 10 1.57 -1.84 -0.94
CA ILE A 10 0.47 -1.47 -0.06
C ILE A 10 -0.83 -1.82 -0.78
N CYS A 11 -1.62 -2.69 -0.17
CA CYS A 11 -2.93 -3.10 -0.64
C CYS A 11 -3.88 -1.91 -0.66
N ASN A 12 -4.35 -1.54 -1.85
CA ASN A 12 -5.37 -0.52 -2.05
C ASN A 12 -6.60 -1.08 -2.75
N ASN A 13 -6.87 -2.36 -2.50
CA ASN A 13 -8.01 -3.06 -3.05
C ASN A 13 -9.31 -2.48 -2.52
N VAL A 14 -10.24 -2.21 -3.43
CA VAL A 14 -11.64 -1.86 -3.16
C VAL A 14 -12.49 -3.07 -3.51
N ARG A 15 -13.37 -3.52 -2.61
CA ARG A 15 -14.32 -4.60 -2.90
C ARG A 15 -15.54 -3.98 -3.60
N LYS A 16 -16.08 -4.66 -4.61
CA LYS A 16 -17.29 -4.21 -5.33
C LYS A 16 -18.55 -4.20 -4.46
N LYS A 17 -18.57 -5.01 -3.40
CA LYS A 17 -19.69 -5.11 -2.47
C LYS A 17 -19.27 -4.44 -1.17
N GLU A 18 -20.00 -3.41 -0.76
CA GLU A 18 -19.72 -2.65 0.47
C GLU A 18 -19.82 -3.56 1.71
N ASP A 19 -20.71 -4.55 1.67
CA ASP A 19 -20.95 -5.51 2.77
C ASP A 19 -20.11 -6.81 2.68
N ASP A 20 -18.98 -6.82 1.98
CA ASP A 20 -18.12 -8.01 1.99
C ASP A 20 -17.57 -8.22 3.42
N PRO A 21 -17.83 -9.36 4.08
CA PRO A 21 -17.48 -9.58 5.49
C PRO A 21 -15.97 -9.56 5.73
N ARG A 22 -15.15 -9.72 4.68
CA ARG A 22 -13.68 -9.61 4.76
C ARG A 22 -13.22 -8.15 4.87
N GLY A 23 -14.07 -7.20 4.50
CA GLY A 23 -13.72 -5.81 4.31
C GLY A 23 -12.71 -5.59 3.16
N CYS A 24 -12.17 -4.38 3.09
CA CYS A 24 -11.11 -4.03 2.14
C CYS A 24 -10.16 -2.98 2.73
N CYS A 25 -8.92 -2.95 2.24
CA CYS A 25 -7.88 -2.07 2.78
C CYS A 25 -8.16 -0.59 2.51
N THR A 26 -8.79 -0.27 1.37
CA THR A 26 -9.15 1.12 1.06
C THR A 26 -10.16 1.70 2.06
N ALA A 27 -11.16 0.91 2.46
CA ALA A 27 -12.11 1.32 3.51
C ALA A 27 -11.45 1.48 4.90
N ARG A 28 -10.22 0.98 5.07
CA ARG A 28 -9.40 1.12 6.28
C ARG A 28 -8.28 2.17 6.12
N GLY A 29 -8.38 3.07 5.13
CA GLY A 29 -7.43 4.18 4.95
C GLY A 29 -6.12 3.82 4.24
N SER A 30 -6.07 2.74 3.46
CA SER A 30 -4.82 2.35 2.80
C SER A 30 -4.34 3.33 1.71
N LEU A 31 -5.22 4.20 1.20
CA LEU A 31 -4.83 5.29 0.30
C LEU A 31 -3.99 6.34 1.01
N ASP A 32 -4.39 6.73 2.22
CA ASP A 32 -3.63 7.69 3.04
C ASP A 32 -2.28 7.10 3.45
N LEU A 33 -2.24 5.81 3.80
CA LEU A 33 -1.00 5.09 4.08
C LEU A 33 -0.05 5.08 2.88
N LEU A 34 -0.58 4.85 1.68
CA LEU A 34 0.19 4.84 0.45
C LEU A 34 0.82 6.22 0.19
N ASP A 35 0.06 7.29 0.35
CA ASP A 35 0.54 8.64 0.07
C ASP A 35 1.52 9.13 1.15
N TYR A 36 1.24 8.81 2.42
CA TYR A 36 2.20 9.00 3.52
C TYR A 36 3.52 8.28 3.24
N ALA A 37 3.49 7.00 2.85
CA ALA A 37 4.70 6.22 2.58
C ALA A 37 5.52 6.79 1.41
N LYS A 38 4.87 7.29 0.35
CA LYS A 38 5.56 7.98 -0.75
C LYS A 38 6.23 9.26 -0.28
N GLY A 39 5.53 10.08 0.50
CA GLY A 39 6.06 11.31 1.10
C GLY A 39 7.28 11.02 1.95
N ARG A 40 7.18 10.03 2.85
CA ARG A 40 8.27 9.65 3.75
C ARG A 40 9.50 9.14 3.01
N VAL A 41 9.34 8.31 1.97
CA VAL A 41 10.46 7.86 1.13
C VAL A 41 11.15 9.04 0.43
N HIS A 42 10.38 10.06 0.03
CA HIS A 42 10.93 11.24 -0.59
C HIS A 42 11.71 12.10 0.41
N GLU A 43 11.12 12.41 1.56
CA GLU A 43 11.73 13.19 2.66
C GLU A 43 13.04 12.57 3.17
N LEU A 44 13.10 11.23 3.23
CA LEU A 44 14.29 10.51 3.69
C LEU A 44 15.37 10.37 2.60
N GLY A 45 15.17 10.93 1.40
CA GLY A 45 16.13 10.80 0.30
C GLY A 45 16.27 9.35 -0.22
N LEU A 46 15.27 8.50 0.02
CA LEU A 46 15.27 7.08 -0.36
C LEU A 46 14.64 6.84 -1.74
N LYS A 47 14.17 7.90 -2.40
CA LYS A 47 13.65 7.85 -3.78
C LYS A 47 14.72 7.26 -4.72
N GLY A 48 14.36 6.23 -5.47
CA GLY A 48 15.29 5.49 -6.34
C GLY A 48 15.99 4.30 -5.66
N LYS A 49 15.98 4.23 -4.32
CA LYS A 49 16.46 3.07 -3.54
C LYS A 49 15.30 2.20 -3.06
N ILE A 50 14.22 2.83 -2.58
CA ILE A 50 12.99 2.16 -2.15
C ILE A 50 11.85 2.60 -3.07
N ARG A 51 11.07 1.64 -3.54
CA ARG A 51 9.87 1.89 -4.34
C ARG A 51 8.62 1.52 -3.56
N ILE A 52 7.72 2.48 -3.39
CA ILE A 52 6.36 2.24 -2.89
C ILE A 52 5.46 1.92 -4.09
N ASN A 53 4.72 0.81 -4.01
CA ASN A 53 3.84 0.31 -5.06
C ASN A 53 2.42 0.10 -4.52
N LYS A 54 1.44 0.31 -5.39
CA LYS A 54 0.06 -0.12 -5.18
C LYS A 54 -0.04 -1.64 -5.39
N ALA A 55 -0.89 -2.30 -4.63
CA ALA A 55 -1.18 -3.72 -4.78
C ALA A 55 -2.67 -4.02 -4.69
N GLY A 56 -3.07 -5.11 -5.36
CA GLY A 56 -4.38 -5.72 -5.16
C GLY A 56 -4.49 -6.39 -3.78
N CYS A 57 -5.54 -7.19 -3.58
CA CYS A 57 -5.71 -7.97 -2.36
C CYS A 57 -4.48 -8.86 -2.11
N LEU A 58 -3.89 -8.77 -0.92
CA LEU A 58 -2.78 -9.62 -0.46
C LEU A 58 -3.25 -10.75 0.45
N ASP A 59 -4.55 -11.07 0.42
CA ASP A 59 -5.23 -12.10 1.23
C ASP A 59 -5.10 -11.96 2.75
N ALA A 60 -4.66 -10.81 3.23
CA ALA A 60 -4.55 -10.46 4.66
C ALA A 60 -5.62 -9.46 5.11
N CYS A 61 -6.81 -9.46 4.50
CA CYS A 61 -7.85 -8.43 4.75
C CYS A 61 -8.23 -8.27 6.22
N ALA A 62 -8.26 -9.36 7.00
CA ALA A 62 -8.56 -9.30 8.43
C ALA A 62 -7.58 -8.39 9.19
N TYR A 63 -6.32 -8.36 8.77
CA TYR A 63 -5.22 -7.58 9.36
C TYR A 63 -4.89 -6.30 8.59
N GLY A 64 -5.67 -5.98 7.55
CA GLY A 64 -5.42 -4.81 6.71
C GLY A 64 -5.57 -3.49 7.48
N PRO A 65 -4.94 -2.38 7.02
CA PRO A 65 -4.23 -2.24 5.75
C PRO A 65 -2.94 -3.07 5.65
N SER A 66 -2.79 -3.80 4.54
CA SER A 66 -1.65 -4.71 4.29
C SER A 66 -0.68 -4.12 3.29
#